data_AF-A0A7Y4ZEN2-F1
#
_entry.id   AF-A0A7Y4ZEN2-F1
#
_cell.length_a   1.000
_cell.length_b   1.000
_cell.length_c   1.000
_cell.angle_alpha   90.00
_cell.angle_beta   90.00
_cell.angle_gamma   90.00
#
_symmetry.space_group_name_H-M   'P 1'
#
loop_
_entity.id
_entity.type
_entity.pdbx_description
1 polymer ?
#
loop_
_entity_poly.entity_id
_entity_poly.type
_entity_poly.pdbx_seq_one_letter_code
_entity_poly.pdbx_strand_id
1 'polypeptide(L)'
;MGSNGNTLTLAEHEEIYASIQAYYLAKSVPRTKPRAIITGGQPGSGKSRITSDAAAEFSEQGGFVLVDADKLRRFHPGYSNLLREDDTNAANLTHPDASGWARKLRRAGQEGRRNLIIDQTSKDPVVLIALANQLHTDGYIVELRVIAVSSLISEQRIYARYEQQKVTDGYGRFATKESHDLAYSELPNSVEAAELNNSVDTIKLYDKDHRLIYANEIIRGDWARTPEAKDALVQERNRPLSIDERNEYINGCEKLIILLRERGATDDAVPYINNLILQARQLHYSDNITTHINKPMKQRLLVMNGQRLLQKEKEGQWVVEKVDKAGTIKPGVYNLYLAAQADKANTYDGVVMHSDKDYVYQRVGKGYIKHDRSSFDKTPGNGSDVSIKYNGNTAIISASSIKQGRGLSR
;
A
#
# COMPACT_ATOMS: atom_id res chain seq x y z
N MET A 1 11.73 -48.61 0.17
CA MET A 1 10.26 -48.65 0.15
C MET A 1 9.77 -48.05 1.47
N GLY A 2 9.60 -46.73 1.50
CA GLY A 2 9.04 -46.01 2.66
C GLY A 2 7.53 -45.97 2.53
N SER A 3 6.83 -46.42 3.56
CA SER A 3 5.38 -46.63 3.60
C SER A 3 4.53 -45.40 3.29
N ASN A 4 3.46 -45.61 2.53
CA ASN A 4 2.30 -44.74 2.29
C ASN A 4 1.54 -44.36 3.58
N GLY A 5 2.19 -43.69 4.56
CA GLY A 5 1.62 -43.42 5.88
C GLY A 5 0.77 -42.14 6.02
N ASN A 6 0.63 -41.36 4.95
CA ASN A 6 -0.01 -40.02 5.01
C ASN A 6 -1.30 -39.89 4.20
N THR A 7 -1.72 -40.92 3.49
CA THR A 7 -2.98 -40.89 2.71
C THR A 7 -4.07 -41.57 3.51
N LEU A 8 -5.08 -40.80 3.92
CA LEU A 8 -6.25 -41.35 4.60
C LEU A 8 -7.09 -42.18 3.63
N THR A 9 -7.57 -43.33 4.09
CA THR A 9 -8.62 -44.08 3.41
C THR A 9 -9.93 -43.29 3.45
N LEU A 10 -10.88 -43.63 2.58
CA LEU A 10 -12.22 -43.01 2.60
C LEU A 10 -12.91 -43.22 3.95
N ALA A 11 -12.77 -44.40 4.56
CA ALA A 11 -13.38 -44.70 5.86
C ALA A 11 -12.82 -43.81 6.98
N GLU A 12 -11.50 -43.66 7.05
CA GLU A 12 -10.84 -42.76 8.02
C GLU A 12 -11.27 -41.29 7.78
N HIS A 13 -11.35 -40.88 6.51
CA HIS A 13 -11.79 -39.53 6.17
C HIS A 13 -13.23 -39.25 6.63
N GLU A 14 -14.14 -40.23 6.51
CA GLU A 14 -15.53 -40.12 7.00
C GLU A 14 -15.61 -40.11 8.53
N GLU A 15 -14.85 -40.94 9.21
CA GLU A 15 -14.82 -40.99 10.69
C GLU A 15 -14.31 -39.68 11.29
N ILE A 16 -13.19 -39.16 10.77
CA ILE A 16 -12.63 -37.87 11.18
C ILE A 16 -13.63 -36.75 10.87
N TYR A 17 -14.26 -36.79 9.69
CA TYR A 17 -15.25 -35.80 9.33
C TYR A 17 -16.47 -35.80 10.26
N ALA A 18 -16.96 -36.96 10.71
CA ALA A 18 -18.06 -37.03 11.66
C ALA A 18 -17.73 -36.30 12.97
N SER A 19 -16.50 -36.43 13.45
CA SER A 19 -15.99 -35.71 14.63
C SER A 19 -15.91 -34.19 14.40
N ILE A 20 -15.40 -33.77 13.23
CA ILE A 20 -15.36 -32.36 12.82
C ILE A 20 -16.78 -31.78 12.78
N GLN A 21 -17.69 -32.46 12.09
CA GLN A 21 -19.08 -32.02 11.93
C GLN A 21 -19.76 -31.85 13.28
N ALA A 22 -19.67 -32.84 14.17
CA ALA A 22 -20.24 -32.77 15.51
C ALA A 22 -19.69 -31.58 16.30
N TYR A 23 -18.37 -31.38 16.28
CA TYR A 23 -17.70 -30.28 17.00
C TYR A 23 -18.12 -28.89 16.52
N TYR A 24 -18.24 -28.67 15.21
CA TYR A 24 -18.56 -27.35 14.67
C TYR A 24 -20.06 -27.06 14.66
N LEU A 25 -20.92 -28.04 14.33
CA LEU A 25 -22.38 -27.83 14.31
C LEU A 25 -22.95 -27.58 15.71
N ALA A 26 -22.41 -28.23 16.75
CA ALA A 26 -22.85 -28.06 18.14
C ALA A 26 -22.70 -26.62 18.67
N LYS A 27 -21.90 -25.78 18.00
CA LYS A 27 -21.63 -24.39 18.40
C LYS A 27 -22.58 -23.36 17.77
N SER A 28 -23.59 -23.83 17.07
CA SER A 28 -24.55 -22.98 16.37
C SER A 28 -25.96 -23.52 16.50
N VAL A 29 -26.96 -22.73 16.14
CA VAL A 29 -28.36 -23.15 15.99
C VAL A 29 -28.89 -22.76 14.60
N PRO A 30 -29.92 -23.45 14.06
CA PRO A 30 -30.53 -23.06 12.79
C PRO A 30 -31.14 -21.65 12.83
N ARG A 31 -31.11 -20.96 11.70
CA ARG A 31 -31.69 -19.61 11.52
C ARG A 31 -32.70 -19.59 10.37
N THR A 32 -33.74 -18.78 10.51
CA THR A 32 -34.73 -18.54 9.46
C THR A 32 -34.14 -17.77 8.29
N LYS A 33 -33.27 -16.79 8.57
CA LYS A 33 -32.47 -16.05 7.58
C LYS A 33 -30.98 -16.18 7.98
N PRO A 34 -30.31 -17.28 7.61
CA PRO A 34 -28.91 -17.48 7.97
C PRO A 34 -28.02 -16.48 7.23
N ARG A 35 -26.89 -16.13 7.85
CA ARG A 35 -25.90 -15.21 7.28
C ARG A 35 -24.59 -15.93 6.99
N ALA A 36 -23.94 -15.58 5.88
CA ALA A 36 -22.63 -16.09 5.52
C ALA A 36 -21.65 -14.92 5.37
N ILE A 37 -20.57 -14.93 6.14
CA ILE A 37 -19.45 -13.98 6.00
C ILE A 37 -18.31 -14.72 5.29
N ILE A 38 -17.97 -14.27 4.10
CA ILE A 38 -16.81 -14.75 3.33
C ILE A 38 -15.66 -13.77 3.55
N THR A 39 -14.47 -14.26 3.90
CA THR A 39 -13.30 -13.39 4.04
C THR A 39 -12.46 -13.33 2.76
N GLY A 40 -11.70 -12.25 2.60
CA GLY A 40 -10.72 -12.08 1.54
C GLY A 40 -9.46 -11.37 2.03
N GLY A 41 -8.32 -11.67 1.41
CA GLY A 41 -7.03 -11.15 1.82
C GLY A 41 -5.91 -12.16 1.64
N GLN A 42 -4.76 -11.70 1.19
CA GLN A 42 -3.57 -12.54 1.07
C GLN A 42 -3.12 -13.10 2.44
N PRO A 43 -2.37 -14.21 2.47
CA PRO A 43 -1.64 -14.64 3.67
C PRO A 43 -0.88 -13.47 4.32
N GLY A 44 -0.87 -13.39 5.65
CA GLY A 44 -0.21 -12.29 6.37
C GLY A 44 -0.97 -10.96 6.41
N SER A 45 -2.09 -10.81 5.69
CA SER A 45 -2.86 -9.55 5.71
C SER A 45 -3.51 -9.25 7.08
N GLY A 46 -3.82 -10.28 7.89
CA GLY A 46 -4.47 -10.12 9.19
C GLY A 46 -5.95 -10.50 9.22
N LYS A 47 -6.43 -11.29 8.23
CA LYS A 47 -7.82 -11.77 8.16
C LYS A 47 -8.37 -12.34 9.47
N SER A 48 -7.52 -13.00 10.27
CA SER A 48 -7.94 -13.61 11.54
C SER A 48 -8.68 -12.63 12.46
N ARG A 49 -8.43 -11.32 12.38
CA ARG A 49 -9.19 -10.34 13.16
C ARG A 49 -10.60 -10.14 12.62
N ILE A 50 -10.81 -9.95 11.31
CA ILE A 50 -12.16 -9.86 10.75
C ILE A 50 -12.95 -11.17 10.91
N THR A 51 -12.27 -12.31 10.90
CA THR A 51 -12.85 -13.62 11.26
C THR A 51 -13.29 -13.63 12.74
N SER A 52 -12.47 -13.09 13.66
CA SER A 52 -12.80 -12.99 15.08
C SER A 52 -13.95 -12.02 15.34
N ASP A 53 -13.99 -10.88 14.67
CA ASP A 53 -15.05 -9.89 14.81
C ASP A 53 -16.38 -10.45 14.28
N ALA A 54 -16.35 -11.19 13.16
CA ALA A 54 -17.50 -11.94 12.66
C ALA A 54 -17.96 -13.05 13.64
N ALA A 55 -17.01 -13.74 14.27
CA ALA A 55 -17.30 -14.76 15.27
C ALA A 55 -18.00 -14.16 16.50
N ALA A 56 -17.54 -13.00 16.98
CA ALA A 56 -18.18 -12.28 18.08
C ALA A 56 -19.62 -11.87 17.70
N GLU A 57 -19.81 -11.30 16.52
CA GLU A 57 -21.13 -10.91 16.01
C GLU A 57 -22.12 -12.08 15.95
N PHE A 58 -21.69 -13.25 15.46
CA PHE A 58 -22.57 -14.41 15.38
C PHE A 58 -22.74 -15.14 16.71
N SER A 59 -21.80 -15.03 17.65
CA SER A 59 -21.94 -15.66 18.97
C SER A 59 -23.17 -15.14 19.73
N GLU A 60 -23.49 -13.86 19.57
CA GLU A 60 -24.71 -13.23 20.12
C GLU A 60 -25.99 -13.62 19.35
N GLN A 61 -25.85 -14.22 18.16
CA GLN A 61 -26.95 -14.51 17.23
C GLN A 61 -27.17 -16.01 17.00
N GLY A 62 -26.85 -16.83 17.99
CA GLY A 62 -27.03 -18.28 17.93
C GLY A 62 -25.84 -19.03 17.35
N GLY A 63 -24.66 -18.42 17.33
CA GLY A 63 -23.40 -19.03 16.93
C GLY A 63 -23.24 -19.20 15.41
N PHE A 64 -22.18 -19.92 15.03
CA PHE A 64 -21.75 -20.07 13.64
C PHE A 64 -20.98 -21.37 13.42
N VAL A 65 -20.89 -21.76 12.15
CA VAL A 65 -19.97 -22.80 11.66
C VAL A 65 -18.80 -22.10 10.97
N LEU A 66 -17.59 -22.32 11.49
CA LEU A 66 -16.36 -21.84 10.85
C LEU A 66 -15.88 -22.84 9.82
N VAL A 67 -15.89 -22.44 8.56
CA VAL A 67 -15.35 -23.17 7.43
C VAL A 67 -13.95 -22.62 7.15
N ASP A 68 -12.94 -23.27 7.72
CA ASP A 68 -11.53 -22.86 7.59
C ASP A 68 -10.65 -24.12 7.45
N ALA A 69 -10.15 -24.38 6.22
CA ALA A 69 -9.29 -25.52 5.96
C ALA A 69 -7.99 -25.50 6.79
N ASP A 70 -7.46 -24.32 7.14
CA ASP A 70 -6.26 -24.21 7.99
C ASP A 70 -6.54 -24.71 9.40
N LYS A 71 -7.73 -24.44 9.94
CA LYS A 71 -8.13 -24.98 11.26
C LYS A 71 -8.47 -26.46 11.20
N LEU A 72 -9.01 -26.95 10.09
CA LEU A 72 -9.37 -28.36 9.96
C LEU A 72 -8.16 -29.30 9.83
N ARG A 73 -6.99 -28.81 9.39
CA ARG A 73 -5.76 -29.63 9.32
C ARG A 73 -5.36 -30.27 10.64
N ARG A 74 -5.68 -29.64 11.77
CA ARG A 74 -5.37 -30.17 13.11
C ARG A 74 -6.04 -31.53 13.40
N PHE A 75 -7.08 -31.89 12.65
CA PHE A 75 -7.76 -33.17 12.77
C PHE A 75 -7.10 -34.28 11.94
N HIS A 76 -6.17 -33.95 11.04
CA HIS A 76 -5.44 -34.94 10.27
C HIS A 76 -4.40 -35.63 11.17
N PRO A 77 -4.44 -36.97 11.33
CA PRO A 77 -3.61 -37.69 12.30
C PRO A 77 -2.10 -37.54 12.03
N GLY A 78 -1.70 -37.48 10.75
CA GLY A 78 -0.31 -37.25 10.34
C GLY A 78 0.19 -35.80 10.46
N TYR A 79 -0.67 -34.82 10.75
CA TYR A 79 -0.29 -33.40 10.59
C TYR A 79 0.85 -32.98 11.53
N SER A 80 0.83 -33.45 12.78
CA SER A 80 1.90 -33.14 13.75
C SER A 80 3.24 -33.75 13.35
N ASN A 81 3.25 -34.92 12.71
CA ASN A 81 4.49 -35.54 12.24
C ASN A 81 5.02 -34.81 11.02
N LEU A 82 4.14 -34.48 10.07
CA LEU A 82 4.49 -33.68 8.90
C LEU A 82 5.10 -32.32 9.27
N LEU A 83 4.59 -31.65 10.31
CA LEU A 83 5.17 -30.41 10.82
C LEU A 83 6.58 -30.59 11.42
N ARG A 84 6.88 -31.75 12.02
CA ARG A 84 8.23 -32.02 12.54
C ARG A 84 9.21 -32.40 11.43
N GLU A 85 8.73 -33.04 10.38
CA GLU A 85 9.55 -33.46 9.23
C GLU A 85 9.86 -32.30 8.29
N ASP A 86 8.83 -31.57 7.85
CA ASP A 86 8.93 -30.42 6.95
C ASP A 86 7.70 -29.52 7.12
N ASP A 87 7.79 -28.54 8.03
CA ASP A 87 6.69 -27.62 8.30
C ASP A 87 6.39 -26.63 7.17
N THR A 88 7.32 -26.44 6.23
CA THR A 88 7.08 -25.60 5.06
C THR A 88 6.19 -26.29 4.03
N ASN A 89 6.24 -27.63 3.96
CA ASN A 89 5.45 -28.43 3.02
C ASN A 89 4.25 -29.16 3.66
N ALA A 90 4.21 -29.32 4.99
CA ALA A 90 3.13 -30.02 5.71
C ALA A 90 1.72 -29.54 5.35
N ALA A 91 1.57 -28.24 5.08
CA ALA A 91 0.29 -27.65 4.70
C ALA A 91 -0.20 -28.09 3.31
N ASN A 92 0.71 -28.37 2.38
CA ASN A 92 0.40 -28.87 1.03
C ASN A 92 -0.03 -30.34 1.10
N LEU A 93 0.70 -31.15 1.86
CA LEU A 93 0.45 -32.58 2.00
C LEU A 93 -0.92 -32.89 2.64
N THR A 94 -1.40 -32.01 3.52
CA THR A 94 -2.71 -32.15 4.19
C THR A 94 -3.83 -31.33 3.55
N HIS A 95 -3.54 -30.56 2.49
CA HIS A 95 -4.53 -29.69 1.85
C HIS A 95 -5.72 -30.45 1.23
N PRO A 96 -5.53 -31.58 0.53
CA PRO A 96 -6.64 -32.32 -0.06
C PRO A 96 -7.70 -32.75 0.97
N ASP A 97 -7.28 -33.33 2.09
CA ASP A 97 -8.19 -33.76 3.16
C ASP A 97 -8.87 -32.56 3.84
N ALA A 98 -8.08 -31.56 4.25
CA ALA A 98 -8.61 -30.41 4.95
C ALA A 98 -9.59 -29.58 4.10
N SER A 99 -9.32 -29.43 2.80
CA SER A 99 -10.23 -28.77 1.87
C SER A 99 -11.47 -29.63 1.58
N GLY A 100 -11.33 -30.95 1.55
CA GLY A 100 -12.45 -31.90 1.48
C GLY A 100 -13.39 -31.75 2.68
N TRP A 101 -12.85 -31.79 3.89
CA TRP A 101 -13.60 -31.56 5.13
C TRP A 101 -14.25 -30.18 5.18
N ALA A 102 -13.56 -29.12 4.74
CA ALA A 102 -14.13 -27.78 4.71
C ALA A 102 -15.35 -27.70 3.77
N ARG A 103 -15.28 -28.32 2.58
CA ARG A 103 -16.41 -28.39 1.65
C ARG A 103 -17.60 -29.15 2.23
N LYS A 104 -17.36 -30.30 2.87
CA LYS A 104 -18.43 -31.08 3.52
C LYS A 104 -19.04 -30.30 4.70
N LEU A 105 -18.20 -29.68 5.54
CA LEU A 105 -18.65 -28.90 6.69
C LEU A 105 -19.50 -27.70 6.27
N ARG A 106 -19.10 -27.01 5.21
CA ARG A 106 -19.90 -25.94 4.60
C ARG A 106 -21.29 -26.44 4.20
N ARG A 107 -21.34 -27.56 3.47
CA ARG A 107 -22.62 -28.16 3.04
C ARG A 107 -23.50 -28.52 4.24
N ALA A 108 -22.93 -29.16 5.27
CA ALA A 108 -23.66 -29.48 6.49
C ALA A 108 -24.19 -28.23 7.22
N GLY A 109 -23.41 -27.13 7.22
CA GLY A 109 -23.86 -25.84 7.73
C GLY A 109 -25.01 -25.24 6.91
N GLN A 110 -24.94 -25.35 5.57
CA GLN A 110 -25.99 -24.92 4.64
C GLN A 110 -27.30 -25.69 4.87
N GLU A 111 -27.24 -27.03 4.86
CA GLU A 111 -28.37 -27.92 5.14
C GLU A 111 -28.96 -27.67 6.54
N GLY A 112 -28.11 -27.43 7.53
CA GLY A 112 -28.50 -27.09 8.89
C GLY A 112 -28.96 -25.65 9.09
N ARG A 113 -28.99 -24.82 8.03
CA ARG A 113 -29.31 -23.37 8.06
C ARG A 113 -28.54 -22.59 9.14
N ARG A 114 -27.25 -22.85 9.29
CA ARG A 114 -26.39 -22.21 10.31
C ARG A 114 -25.79 -20.92 9.76
N ASN A 115 -25.49 -19.94 10.61
CA ASN A 115 -24.61 -18.86 10.17
C ASN A 115 -23.23 -19.44 9.83
N LEU A 116 -22.60 -18.92 8.78
CA LEU A 116 -21.33 -19.40 8.27
C LEU A 116 -20.27 -18.30 8.31
N ILE A 117 -19.07 -18.65 8.74
CA ILE A 117 -17.87 -17.85 8.47
C ILE A 117 -16.97 -18.71 7.59
N ILE A 118 -16.70 -18.24 6.37
CA ILE A 118 -15.89 -18.95 5.38
C ILE A 118 -14.55 -18.22 5.28
N ASP A 119 -13.56 -18.70 6.03
CA ASP A 119 -12.21 -18.12 6.05
C ASP A 119 -11.41 -18.61 4.84
N GLN A 120 -11.23 -17.72 3.89
CA GLN A 120 -10.48 -17.96 2.67
C GLN A 120 -9.72 -16.71 2.21
N THR A 121 -8.84 -16.87 1.22
CA THR A 121 -8.10 -15.75 0.63
C THR A 121 -8.88 -15.02 -0.46
N SER A 122 -9.93 -15.65 -1.00
CA SER A 122 -10.76 -15.14 -2.11
C SER A 122 -9.91 -14.68 -3.31
N LYS A 123 -9.02 -15.57 -3.76
CA LYS A 123 -8.03 -15.34 -4.83
C LYS A 123 -8.48 -15.79 -6.22
N ASP A 124 -9.73 -16.23 -6.35
CA ASP A 124 -10.30 -16.73 -7.60
C ASP A 124 -11.71 -16.15 -7.73
N PRO A 125 -11.93 -15.22 -8.69
CA PRO A 125 -13.23 -14.60 -8.89
C PRO A 125 -14.32 -15.63 -9.19
N VAL A 126 -14.04 -16.60 -10.06
CA VAL A 126 -15.03 -17.59 -10.50
C VAL A 126 -15.49 -18.44 -9.32
N VAL A 127 -14.56 -18.90 -8.49
CA VAL A 127 -14.86 -19.69 -7.29
C VAL A 127 -15.62 -18.86 -6.26
N LEU A 128 -15.24 -17.59 -6.04
CA LEU A 128 -15.94 -16.70 -5.11
C LEU A 128 -17.39 -16.45 -5.54
N ILE A 129 -17.60 -16.10 -6.81
CA ILE A 129 -18.95 -15.82 -7.35
C ILE A 129 -19.82 -17.07 -7.30
N ALA A 130 -19.29 -18.23 -7.71
CA ALA A 130 -20.03 -19.49 -7.65
C ALA A 130 -20.44 -19.84 -6.20
N LEU A 131 -19.56 -19.63 -5.23
CA LEU A 131 -19.86 -19.81 -3.82
C LEU A 131 -20.96 -18.86 -3.34
N ALA A 132 -20.84 -17.57 -3.65
CA ALA A 132 -21.77 -16.55 -3.19
C ALA A 132 -23.18 -16.76 -3.79
N ASN A 133 -23.27 -17.04 -5.09
CA ASN A 133 -24.53 -17.35 -5.76
C ASN A 133 -25.18 -18.64 -5.22
N GLN A 134 -24.39 -19.66 -4.87
CA GLN A 134 -24.92 -20.87 -4.23
C GLN A 134 -25.51 -20.53 -2.85
N LEU A 135 -24.82 -19.72 -2.05
CA LEU A 135 -25.33 -19.29 -0.74
C LEU A 135 -26.63 -18.49 -0.88
N HIS A 136 -26.73 -17.59 -1.86
CA HIS A 136 -27.98 -16.88 -2.18
C HIS A 136 -29.11 -17.85 -2.54
N THR A 137 -28.82 -18.83 -3.40
CA THR A 137 -29.80 -19.87 -3.78
C THR A 137 -30.31 -20.65 -2.56
N ASP A 138 -29.45 -20.84 -1.56
CA ASP A 138 -29.80 -21.50 -0.30
C ASP A 138 -30.48 -20.56 0.73
N GLY A 139 -30.73 -19.31 0.35
CA GLY A 139 -31.44 -18.30 1.14
C GLY A 139 -30.60 -17.59 2.19
N TYR A 140 -29.28 -17.50 1.99
CA TYR A 140 -28.38 -16.75 2.86
C TYR A 140 -28.34 -15.27 2.50
N ILE A 141 -28.10 -14.44 3.52
CA ILE A 141 -27.55 -13.08 3.33
C ILE A 141 -26.04 -13.20 3.36
N VAL A 142 -25.37 -12.78 2.28
CA VAL A 142 -23.94 -12.98 2.03
C VAL A 142 -23.18 -11.67 2.17
N GLU A 143 -22.16 -11.66 3.01
CA GLU A 143 -21.29 -10.51 3.25
C GLU A 143 -19.84 -10.88 2.92
N LEU A 144 -19.17 -10.07 2.11
CA LEU A 144 -17.75 -10.19 1.80
C LEU A 144 -16.95 -9.20 2.66
N ARG A 145 -16.03 -9.71 3.50
CA ARG A 145 -15.09 -8.89 4.30
C ARG A 145 -13.67 -9.06 3.81
N VAL A 146 -13.01 -7.97 3.46
CA VAL A 146 -11.65 -8.01 2.89
C VAL A 146 -10.69 -7.16 3.69
N ILE A 147 -9.48 -7.67 3.92
CA ILE A 147 -8.37 -6.88 4.46
C ILE A 147 -7.53 -6.29 3.31
N ALA A 148 -7.45 -4.96 3.26
CA ALA A 148 -6.62 -4.18 2.37
C ALA A 148 -5.29 -3.84 3.06
N VAL A 149 -4.26 -4.65 2.78
CA VAL A 149 -2.90 -4.48 3.32
C VAL A 149 -1.89 -4.59 2.19
N SER A 150 -0.87 -3.73 2.20
CA SER A 150 0.20 -3.74 1.21
C SER A 150 0.97 -5.07 1.22
N SER A 151 1.48 -5.46 0.05
CA SER A 151 2.27 -6.69 -0.13
C SER A 151 3.47 -6.74 0.82
N LEU A 152 4.14 -5.60 0.99
CA LEU A 152 5.30 -5.45 1.88
C LEU A 152 4.97 -5.84 3.32
N ILE A 153 3.89 -5.29 3.89
CA ILE A 153 3.48 -5.57 5.27
C ILE A 153 3.04 -7.03 5.42
N SER A 154 2.24 -7.55 4.49
CA SER A 154 1.74 -8.92 4.60
C SER A 154 2.87 -9.96 4.46
N GLU A 155 3.86 -9.72 3.61
CA GLU A 155 5.03 -10.57 3.46
C GLU A 155 5.85 -10.64 4.76
N GLN A 156 6.18 -9.49 5.36
CA GLN A 156 6.85 -9.43 6.66
C GLN A 156 6.08 -10.16 7.76
N ARG A 157 4.75 -10.04 7.80
CA ARG A 157 3.90 -10.73 8.78
C ARG A 157 3.90 -12.26 8.59
N ILE A 158 4.08 -12.77 7.37
CA ILE A 158 4.23 -14.23 7.13
C ILE A 158 5.50 -14.73 7.81
N TYR A 159 6.63 -14.07 7.58
CA TYR A 159 7.90 -14.43 8.22
C TYR A 159 7.80 -14.29 9.74
N ALA A 160 7.23 -13.18 10.24
CA ALA A 160 7.10 -12.94 11.67
C ALA A 160 6.30 -14.04 12.36
N ARG A 161 5.16 -14.42 11.78
CA ARG A 161 4.35 -15.54 12.28
C ARG A 161 5.14 -16.85 12.25
N TYR A 162 5.81 -17.15 11.15
CA TYR A 162 6.55 -18.41 10.99
C TYR A 162 7.68 -18.53 12.02
N GLU A 163 8.53 -17.52 12.17
CA GLU A 163 9.61 -17.53 13.15
C GLU A 163 9.06 -17.55 14.59
N GLN A 164 7.98 -16.84 14.87
CA GLN A 164 7.35 -16.88 16.19
C GLN A 164 6.83 -18.28 16.53
N GLN A 165 6.21 -18.98 15.58
CA GLN A 165 5.73 -20.34 15.76
C GLN A 165 6.87 -21.34 15.95
N LYS A 166 7.97 -21.20 15.20
CA LYS A 166 9.20 -21.99 15.42
C LYS A 166 9.69 -21.86 16.86
N VAL A 167 9.65 -20.66 17.44
CA VAL A 167 10.05 -20.42 18.83
C VAL A 167 9.06 -21.03 19.84
N THR A 168 7.76 -20.89 19.63
CA THR A 168 6.75 -21.34 20.62
C THR A 168 6.43 -22.83 20.53
N ASP A 169 6.34 -23.35 19.32
CA ASP A 169 5.77 -24.68 19.02
C ASP A 169 6.83 -25.66 18.50
N GLY A 170 8.04 -25.17 18.15
CA GLY A 170 9.11 -25.94 17.52
C GLY A 170 8.95 -26.10 15.99
N TYR A 171 7.82 -25.70 15.45
CA TYR A 171 7.47 -25.72 14.02
C TYR A 171 6.63 -24.49 13.66
N GLY A 172 6.64 -24.06 12.41
CA GLY A 172 5.88 -22.92 11.93
C GLY A 172 5.25 -23.19 10.58
N ARG A 173 4.00 -22.76 10.39
CA ARG A 173 3.36 -22.89 9.08
C ARG A 173 3.79 -21.74 8.18
N PHE A 174 4.55 -22.07 7.15
CA PHE A 174 4.96 -21.09 6.14
C PHE A 174 3.91 -20.95 5.03
N ALA A 175 3.60 -19.72 4.62
CA ALA A 175 2.82 -19.47 3.42
C ALA A 175 3.79 -19.11 2.29
N THR A 176 3.75 -19.84 1.17
CA THR A 176 4.68 -19.61 0.07
C THR A 176 4.48 -18.23 -0.56
N LYS A 177 5.56 -17.65 -1.07
CA LYS A 177 5.50 -16.38 -1.81
C LYS A 177 4.54 -16.45 -3.00
N GLU A 178 4.53 -17.57 -3.73
CA GLU A 178 3.58 -17.80 -4.82
C GLU A 178 2.12 -17.74 -4.35
N SER A 179 1.78 -18.43 -3.24
CA SER A 179 0.43 -18.39 -2.68
C SER A 179 0.04 -17.00 -2.19
N HIS A 180 1.01 -16.25 -1.66
CA HIS A 180 0.84 -14.87 -1.26
C HIS A 180 0.57 -13.95 -2.45
N ASP A 181 1.46 -13.97 -3.44
CA ASP A 181 1.44 -13.07 -4.58
C ASP A 181 0.21 -13.31 -5.45
N LEU A 182 -0.18 -14.58 -5.66
CA LEU A 182 -1.43 -14.93 -6.36
C LEU A 182 -2.66 -14.37 -5.62
N ALA A 183 -2.72 -14.51 -4.29
CA ALA A 183 -3.82 -13.95 -3.52
C ALA A 183 -3.80 -12.42 -3.48
N TYR A 184 -2.62 -11.81 -3.56
CA TYR A 184 -2.49 -10.37 -3.64
C TYR A 184 -2.98 -9.84 -4.99
N SER A 185 -2.55 -10.43 -6.10
CA SER A 185 -2.87 -9.97 -7.45
C SER A 185 -4.34 -10.19 -7.84
N GLU A 186 -4.94 -11.32 -7.43
CA GLU A 186 -6.28 -11.71 -7.89
C GLU A 186 -7.43 -11.25 -6.99
N LEU A 187 -7.16 -10.89 -5.73
CA LEU A 187 -8.21 -10.41 -4.82
C LEU A 187 -8.96 -9.18 -5.36
N PRO A 188 -8.32 -8.16 -5.97
CA PRO A 188 -9.03 -7.03 -6.56
C PRO A 188 -10.04 -7.44 -7.65
N ASN A 189 -9.68 -8.41 -8.49
CA ASN A 189 -10.58 -8.96 -9.51
C ASN A 189 -11.77 -9.69 -8.87
N SER A 190 -11.53 -10.39 -7.76
CA SER A 190 -12.58 -11.10 -7.02
C SER A 190 -13.56 -10.14 -6.35
N VAL A 191 -13.04 -9.04 -5.79
CA VAL A 191 -13.84 -7.98 -5.17
C VAL A 191 -14.69 -7.24 -6.21
N GLU A 192 -14.10 -6.87 -7.35
CA GLU A 192 -14.83 -6.23 -8.46
C GLU A 192 -15.93 -7.13 -9.01
N ALA A 193 -15.61 -8.42 -9.26
CA ALA A 193 -16.60 -9.37 -9.74
C ALA A 193 -17.76 -9.55 -8.74
N ALA A 194 -17.48 -9.57 -7.43
CA ALA A 194 -18.51 -9.71 -6.40
C ALA A 194 -19.45 -8.50 -6.38
N GLU A 195 -18.90 -7.30 -6.57
CA GLU A 195 -19.67 -6.06 -6.58
C GLU A 195 -20.46 -5.90 -7.89
N LEU A 196 -19.81 -5.99 -9.05
CA LEU A 196 -20.46 -5.78 -10.36
C LEU A 196 -21.53 -6.82 -10.70
N ASN A 197 -21.39 -8.05 -10.20
CA ASN A 197 -22.37 -9.12 -10.43
C ASN A 197 -23.46 -9.19 -9.35
N ASN A 198 -23.47 -8.26 -8.39
CA ASN A 198 -24.37 -8.28 -7.23
C ASN A 198 -24.40 -9.64 -6.51
N SER A 199 -23.26 -10.34 -6.48
CA SER A 199 -23.19 -11.73 -5.98
C SER A 199 -23.17 -11.80 -4.46
N VAL A 200 -23.03 -10.67 -3.78
CA VAL A 200 -23.10 -10.54 -2.32
C VAL A 200 -24.01 -9.37 -1.95
N ASP A 201 -24.60 -9.42 -0.76
CA ASP A 201 -25.49 -8.36 -0.27
C ASP A 201 -24.72 -7.19 0.36
N THR A 202 -23.48 -7.43 0.79
CA THR A 202 -22.65 -6.42 1.45
C THR A 202 -21.17 -6.68 1.19
N ILE A 203 -20.41 -5.62 0.92
CA ILE A 203 -18.94 -5.64 0.84
C ILE A 203 -18.38 -4.68 1.88
N LYS A 204 -17.39 -5.13 2.64
CA LYS A 204 -16.64 -4.30 3.59
C LYS A 204 -15.14 -4.52 3.41
N LEU A 205 -14.41 -3.43 3.30
CA LEU A 205 -12.95 -3.43 3.24
C LEU A 205 -12.38 -2.80 4.50
N TYR A 206 -11.32 -3.39 5.04
CA TYR A 206 -10.66 -2.95 6.26
C TYR A 206 -9.17 -2.72 6.03
N ASP A 207 -8.58 -1.70 6.66
CA ASP A 207 -7.14 -1.44 6.63
C ASP A 207 -6.34 -2.41 7.52
N LYS A 208 -5.03 -2.17 7.64
CA LYS A 208 -4.11 -2.95 8.48
C LYS A 208 -4.40 -2.90 9.98
N ASP A 209 -5.11 -1.85 10.42
CA ASP A 209 -5.50 -1.59 11.80
C ASP A 209 -6.97 -1.99 12.04
N HIS A 210 -7.61 -2.65 11.07
CA HIS A 210 -9.00 -3.10 11.09
C HIS A 210 -10.04 -1.97 11.11
N ARG A 211 -9.68 -0.78 10.63
CA ARG A 211 -10.64 0.29 10.39
C ARG A 211 -11.37 0.05 9.09
N LEU A 212 -12.67 0.28 9.08
CA LEU A 212 -13.49 0.18 7.87
C LEU A 212 -13.13 1.34 6.93
N ILE A 213 -12.64 1.03 5.74
CA ILE A 213 -12.25 2.02 4.72
C ILE A 213 -13.26 2.10 3.57
N TYR A 214 -14.04 1.04 3.37
CA TYR A 214 -15.08 0.99 2.35
C TYR A 214 -16.21 0.08 2.81
N ALA A 215 -17.44 0.50 2.54
CA ALA A 215 -18.61 -0.35 2.69
C ALA A 215 -19.65 -0.01 1.63
N ASN A 216 -20.24 -1.04 1.04
CA ASN A 216 -21.40 -0.94 0.17
C ASN A 216 -22.36 -2.08 0.49
N GLU A 217 -23.65 -1.82 0.34
CA GLU A 217 -24.72 -2.80 0.59
C GLU A 217 -25.82 -2.67 -0.46
N ILE A 218 -26.48 -3.78 -0.77
CA ILE A 218 -27.61 -3.80 -1.69
C ILE A 218 -28.87 -3.36 -0.93
N ILE A 219 -29.52 -2.30 -1.39
CA ILE A 219 -30.78 -1.78 -0.88
C ILE A 219 -31.80 -1.82 -2.02
N ARG A 220 -32.87 -2.62 -1.83
CA ARG A 220 -33.96 -2.78 -2.82
C ARG A 220 -33.51 -3.26 -4.21
N GLY A 221 -32.42 -4.04 -4.26
CA GLY A 221 -31.91 -4.68 -5.49
C GLY A 221 -30.75 -3.94 -6.14
N ASP A 222 -30.43 -2.73 -5.69
CA ASP A 222 -29.33 -1.92 -6.20
C ASP A 222 -28.31 -1.60 -5.09
N TRP A 223 -27.06 -1.38 -5.46
CA TRP A 223 -26.07 -0.87 -4.52
C TRP A 223 -26.46 0.51 -3.99
N ALA A 224 -26.30 0.72 -2.68
CA ALA A 224 -26.57 2.00 -2.03
C ALA A 224 -25.64 3.13 -2.53
N ARG A 225 -24.45 2.77 -3.03
CA ARG A 225 -23.44 3.67 -3.60
C ARG A 225 -22.91 3.08 -4.90
N THR A 226 -22.32 3.94 -5.74
CA THR A 226 -21.60 3.49 -6.93
C THR A 226 -20.56 2.43 -6.53
N PRO A 227 -20.45 1.30 -7.25
CA PRO A 227 -19.38 0.32 -7.03
C PRO A 227 -17.98 0.93 -7.15
N GLU A 228 -17.17 0.79 -6.10
CA GLU A 228 -15.79 1.32 -6.01
C GLU A 228 -14.86 0.40 -5.21
N ALA A 229 -15.30 -0.81 -4.83
CA ALA A 229 -14.57 -1.63 -3.86
C ALA A 229 -13.17 -2.02 -4.34
N LYS A 230 -13.01 -2.31 -5.63
CA LYS A 230 -11.67 -2.60 -6.20
C LYS A 230 -10.74 -1.40 -6.10
N ASP A 231 -11.23 -0.22 -6.45
CA ASP A 231 -10.42 1.00 -6.42
C ASP A 231 -10.02 1.34 -4.98
N ALA A 232 -10.96 1.25 -4.03
CA ALA A 232 -10.67 1.44 -2.60
C ALA A 232 -9.62 0.43 -2.09
N LEU A 233 -9.74 -0.86 -2.46
CA LEU A 233 -8.76 -1.89 -2.12
C LEU A 233 -7.37 -1.60 -2.70
N VAL A 234 -7.29 -1.24 -3.98
CA VAL A 234 -6.03 -0.96 -4.69
C VAL A 234 -5.39 0.32 -4.16
N GLN A 235 -6.19 1.36 -3.91
CA GLN A 235 -5.73 2.62 -3.34
C GLN A 235 -5.12 2.42 -1.95
N GLU A 236 -5.79 1.69 -1.05
CA GLU A 236 -5.24 1.41 0.28
C GLU A 236 -3.97 0.55 0.20
N ARG A 237 -3.94 -0.45 -0.69
CA ARG A 237 -2.75 -1.30 -0.86
C ARG A 237 -1.53 -0.55 -1.37
N ASN A 238 -1.74 0.46 -2.21
CA ASN A 238 -0.69 1.24 -2.87
C ASN A 238 -0.39 2.57 -2.16
N ARG A 239 -1.13 2.93 -1.11
CA ARG A 239 -0.86 4.17 -0.40
C ARG A 239 0.56 4.14 0.20
N PRO A 240 1.28 5.26 0.17
CA PRO A 240 2.55 5.36 0.87
C PRO A 240 2.38 5.05 2.37
N LEU A 241 3.33 4.31 2.93
CA LEU A 241 3.39 4.09 4.37
C LEU A 241 3.67 5.43 5.06
N SER A 242 2.96 5.69 6.15
CA SER A 242 3.33 6.79 7.04
C SER A 242 4.71 6.53 7.66
N ILE A 243 5.32 7.58 8.23
CA ILE A 243 6.60 7.46 8.94
C ILE A 243 6.51 6.42 10.07
N ASP A 244 5.40 6.43 10.82
CA ASP A 244 5.19 5.49 11.92
C ASP A 244 5.02 4.05 11.42
N GLU A 245 4.24 3.84 10.35
CA GLU A 245 4.03 2.52 9.76
C GLU A 245 5.32 1.96 9.16
N ARG A 246 6.15 2.82 8.57
CA ARG A 246 7.48 2.43 8.06
C ARG A 246 8.42 2.06 9.21
N ASN A 247 8.42 2.83 10.29
CA ASN A 247 9.23 2.51 11.47
C ASN A 247 8.76 1.21 12.13
N GLU A 248 7.44 0.99 12.25
CA GLU A 248 6.83 -0.26 12.71
C GLU A 248 7.31 -1.44 11.84
N TYR A 249 7.26 -1.28 10.52
CA TYR A 249 7.72 -2.28 9.56
C TYR A 249 9.20 -2.62 9.73
N ILE A 250 10.08 -1.60 9.77
CA ILE A 250 11.53 -1.78 9.94
C ILE A 250 11.83 -2.47 11.27
N ASN A 251 11.23 -2.03 12.36
CA ASN A 251 11.37 -2.67 13.68
C ASN A 251 10.93 -4.13 13.66
N GLY A 252 9.85 -4.45 12.92
CA GLY A 252 9.39 -5.81 12.70
C GLY A 252 10.40 -6.67 11.95
N CYS A 253 11.04 -6.14 10.91
CA CYS A 253 12.11 -6.81 10.18
C CYS A 253 13.39 -7.00 11.02
N GLU A 254 13.75 -6.02 11.84
CA GLU A 254 14.92 -6.13 12.72
C GLU A 254 14.73 -7.23 13.78
N LYS A 255 13.52 -7.33 14.36
CA LYS A 255 13.15 -8.46 15.24
C LYS A 255 13.24 -9.81 14.52
N LEU A 256 12.81 -9.86 13.25
CA LEU A 256 12.93 -11.07 12.44
C LEU A 256 14.38 -11.53 12.26
N ILE A 257 15.31 -10.59 12.04
CA ILE A 257 16.74 -10.91 11.91
C ILE A 257 17.28 -11.53 13.21
N ILE A 258 16.82 -11.05 14.37
CA ILE A 258 17.22 -11.63 15.67
C ILE A 258 16.75 -13.08 15.76
N LEU A 259 15.46 -13.34 15.51
CA LEU A 259 14.89 -14.69 15.56
C LEU A 259 15.58 -15.66 14.58
N LEU A 260 15.85 -15.20 13.35
CA LEU A 260 16.57 -15.99 12.34
C LEU A 260 17.98 -16.37 12.78
N ARG A 261 18.70 -15.44 13.41
CA ARG A 261 20.06 -15.69 13.93
C ARG A 261 20.05 -16.66 15.11
N GLU A 262 19.11 -16.49 16.04
CA GLU A 262 18.96 -17.39 17.19
C GLU A 262 18.65 -18.83 16.77
N ARG A 263 17.87 -19.00 15.69
CA ARG A 263 17.58 -20.30 15.06
C ARG A 263 18.75 -20.86 14.23
N GLY A 264 19.77 -20.07 13.93
CA GLY A 264 20.87 -20.45 13.03
C GLY A 264 20.48 -20.46 11.54
N ALA A 265 19.42 -19.77 11.15
CA ALA A 265 18.94 -19.70 9.76
C ALA A 265 19.47 -18.44 9.06
N THR A 266 20.72 -18.49 8.60
CA THR A 266 21.45 -17.28 8.19
C THR A 266 21.64 -17.10 6.69
N ASP A 267 21.72 -18.19 5.93
CA ASP A 267 22.41 -18.13 4.63
C ASP A 267 21.63 -17.34 3.56
N ASP A 268 20.32 -17.56 3.45
CA ASP A 268 19.47 -16.84 2.47
C ASP A 268 18.43 -15.92 3.12
N ALA A 269 17.97 -16.27 4.34
CA ALA A 269 16.86 -15.57 4.99
C ALA A 269 17.25 -14.17 5.50
N VAL A 270 18.42 -14.03 6.12
CA VAL A 270 18.89 -12.74 6.65
C VAL A 270 19.19 -11.73 5.54
N PRO A 271 19.90 -12.08 4.44
CA PRO A 271 20.06 -11.18 3.30
C PRO A 271 18.73 -10.72 2.71
N TYR A 272 17.75 -11.62 2.61
CA TYR A 272 16.43 -11.29 2.09
C TYR A 272 15.67 -10.29 2.99
N ILE A 273 15.62 -10.49 4.30
CA ILE A 273 14.99 -9.54 5.23
C ILE A 273 15.73 -8.19 5.24
N ASN A 274 17.06 -8.19 5.11
CA ASN A 274 17.83 -6.94 4.95
C ASN A 274 17.43 -6.19 3.67
N ASN A 275 17.17 -6.89 2.56
CA ASN A 275 16.68 -6.27 1.33
C ASN A 275 15.32 -5.60 1.54
N LEU A 276 14.40 -6.25 2.27
CA LEU A 276 13.11 -5.66 2.63
C LEU A 276 13.25 -4.36 3.46
N ILE A 277 14.18 -4.32 4.41
CA ILE A 277 14.50 -3.11 5.17
C ILE A 277 15.03 -2.01 4.25
N LEU A 278 15.95 -2.35 3.34
CA LEU A 278 16.50 -1.40 2.37
C LEU A 278 15.41 -0.82 1.47
N GLN A 279 14.48 -1.64 0.97
CA GLN A 279 13.33 -1.17 0.20
C GLN A 279 12.47 -0.20 1.01
N ALA A 280 12.14 -0.53 2.26
CA ALA A 280 11.35 0.36 3.12
C ALA A 280 12.05 1.69 3.43
N ARG A 281 13.39 1.68 3.59
CA ARG A 281 14.21 2.88 3.75
C ARG A 281 14.32 3.69 2.45
N GLN A 282 14.41 3.02 1.30
CA GLN A 282 14.40 3.67 -0.01
C GLN A 282 13.04 4.29 -0.33
N LEU A 283 11.92 3.71 0.15
CA LEU A 283 10.60 4.34 0.07
C LEU A 283 10.56 5.67 0.84
N HIS A 284 11.32 5.82 1.94
CA HIS A 284 11.52 7.12 2.61
C HIS A 284 12.31 8.10 1.74
N TYR A 285 13.25 7.60 0.95
CA TYR A 285 13.98 8.39 -0.02
C TYR A 285 13.08 8.80 -1.18
N SER A 286 12.27 7.92 -1.75
CA SER A 286 11.33 8.24 -2.83
C SER A 286 10.14 9.09 -2.37
N ASP A 287 9.68 9.00 -1.12
CA ASP A 287 8.61 9.87 -0.60
C ASP A 287 9.13 11.26 -0.24
N ASN A 288 10.35 11.38 0.32
CA ASN A 288 11.03 12.67 0.46
C ASN A 288 11.38 13.27 -0.90
N ILE A 289 11.71 12.43 -1.87
CA ILE A 289 11.95 12.83 -3.25
C ILE A 289 10.61 13.20 -3.91
N THR A 290 9.50 12.50 -3.77
CA THR A 290 8.25 12.81 -4.49
C THR A 290 7.53 14.01 -3.88
N THR A 291 7.61 14.21 -2.55
CA THR A 291 7.15 15.44 -1.88
C THR A 291 8.09 16.63 -2.06
N HIS A 292 9.35 16.43 -2.50
CA HIS A 292 10.28 17.52 -2.83
C HIS A 292 10.65 17.67 -4.32
N ILE A 293 10.27 16.73 -5.19
CA ILE A 293 10.51 16.79 -6.64
C ILE A 293 9.40 17.55 -7.34
N ASN A 294 8.17 17.54 -6.80
CA ASN A 294 7.11 18.40 -7.31
C ASN A 294 6.90 19.70 -6.52
N LYS A 295 7.78 20.00 -5.55
CA LYS A 295 7.92 21.36 -5.02
C LYS A 295 9.31 21.86 -5.45
N PRO A 296 9.44 22.61 -6.56
CA PRO A 296 10.74 23.15 -6.94
C PRO A 296 11.34 23.89 -5.75
N MET A 297 12.60 23.60 -5.41
CA MET A 297 13.31 24.30 -4.34
C MET A 297 13.12 25.81 -4.53
N LYS A 298 12.39 26.44 -3.63
CA LYS A 298 12.06 27.85 -3.80
C LYS A 298 13.27 28.70 -3.44
N GLN A 299 13.69 29.52 -4.39
CA GLN A 299 14.75 30.50 -4.21
C GLN A 299 14.16 31.92 -4.30
N ARG A 300 14.59 32.81 -3.42
CA ARG A 300 14.23 34.23 -3.45
C ARG A 300 15.42 35.11 -3.11
N LEU A 301 15.28 36.39 -3.46
CA LEU A 301 16.20 37.45 -3.10
C LEU A 301 15.51 38.41 -2.13
N LEU A 302 16.09 38.64 -0.96
CA LEU A 302 15.67 39.70 -0.05
C LEU A 302 16.72 40.83 -0.12
N VAL A 303 16.29 42.01 -0.54
CA VAL A 303 17.15 43.19 -0.59
C VAL A 303 16.70 44.18 0.48
N MET A 304 17.58 44.46 1.44
CA MET A 304 17.32 45.41 2.52
C MET A 304 18.63 46.01 3.01
N ASN A 305 18.60 47.28 3.43
CA ASN A 305 19.77 47.98 4.01
C ASN A 305 21.05 47.90 3.14
N GLY A 306 20.90 47.96 1.82
CA GLY A 306 22.03 47.88 0.87
C GLY A 306 22.63 46.48 0.69
N GLN A 307 22.06 45.46 1.32
CA GLN A 307 22.46 44.05 1.20
C GLN A 307 21.44 43.24 0.40
N ARG A 308 21.95 42.20 -0.26
CA ARG A 308 21.19 41.23 -1.07
C ARG A 308 21.39 39.84 -0.47
N LEU A 309 20.33 39.29 0.11
CA LEU A 309 20.33 37.98 0.75
C LEU A 309 19.66 36.98 -0.20
N LEU A 310 20.42 36.00 -0.67
CA LEU A 310 19.89 34.85 -1.38
C LEU A 310 19.35 33.85 -0.35
N GLN A 311 18.06 33.53 -0.43
CA GLN A 311 17.41 32.60 0.47
C GLN A 311 16.83 31.41 -0.29
N LYS A 312 16.94 30.21 0.29
CA LYS A 312 16.26 29.00 -0.17
C LYS A 312 15.32 28.45 0.90
N GLU A 313 14.16 27.95 0.48
CA GLU A 313 13.22 27.23 1.35
C GLU A 313 13.81 25.85 1.67
N LYS A 314 14.15 25.61 2.94
CA LYS A 314 14.53 24.29 3.48
C LYS A 314 13.56 23.98 4.61
N GLU A 315 12.85 22.85 4.51
CA GLU A 315 11.89 22.40 5.54
C GLU A 315 10.85 23.47 5.92
N GLY A 316 10.39 24.26 4.95
CA GLY A 316 9.40 25.33 5.15
C GLY A 316 9.96 26.64 5.73
N GLN A 317 11.26 26.73 5.99
CA GLN A 317 11.93 27.92 6.48
C GLN A 317 12.85 28.55 5.41
N TRP A 318 12.91 29.88 5.39
CA TRP A 318 13.81 30.61 4.50
C TRP A 318 15.20 30.71 5.12
N VAL A 319 16.14 29.95 4.57
CA VAL A 319 17.54 29.94 5.02
C VAL A 319 18.37 30.83 4.11
N VAL A 320 19.15 31.75 4.69
CA VAL A 320 20.09 32.60 3.94
C VAL A 320 21.29 31.75 3.54
N GLU A 321 21.53 31.62 2.23
CA GLU A 321 22.68 30.91 1.70
C GLU A 321 23.85 31.85 1.39
N LYS A 322 23.54 33.08 0.99
CA LYS A 322 24.56 34.04 0.59
C LYS A 322 24.11 35.48 0.85
N VAL A 323 25.06 36.32 1.26
CA VAL A 323 24.86 37.76 1.41
C VAL A 323 25.87 38.48 0.52
N ASP A 324 25.37 39.34 -0.36
CA ASP A 324 26.15 40.19 -1.25
C ASP A 324 25.74 41.66 -1.12
N LYS A 325 26.48 42.59 -1.72
CA LYS A 325 26.03 43.98 -1.86
C LYS A 325 24.86 44.04 -2.86
N ALA A 326 23.84 44.85 -2.55
CA ALA A 326 22.66 45.02 -3.40
C ALA A 326 22.96 45.70 -4.75
N GLY A 327 24.02 46.50 -4.81
CA GLY A 327 24.34 47.30 -5.99
C GLY A 327 23.18 48.23 -6.34
N THR A 328 22.72 48.15 -7.58
CA THR A 328 21.61 48.94 -8.14
C THR A 328 20.23 48.32 -7.94
N ILE A 329 20.13 47.12 -7.34
CA ILE A 329 18.85 46.46 -7.08
C ILE A 329 18.18 47.15 -5.89
N LYS A 330 16.93 47.60 -6.09
CA LYS A 330 16.16 48.31 -5.06
C LYS A 330 15.80 47.38 -3.88
N PRO A 331 15.51 47.91 -2.69
CA PRO A 331 14.98 47.12 -1.58
C PRO A 331 13.67 46.43 -1.95
N GLY A 332 13.48 45.19 -1.49
CA GLY A 332 12.29 44.39 -1.75
C GLY A 332 12.52 42.89 -1.66
N VAL A 333 11.43 42.13 -1.79
CA VAL A 333 11.43 40.66 -1.87
C VAL A 333 11.18 40.24 -3.32
N TYR A 334 12.11 39.47 -3.88
CA TYR A 334 12.05 38.99 -5.26
C TYR A 334 12.00 37.46 -5.29
N ASN A 335 10.81 36.92 -5.56
CA ASN A 335 10.55 35.49 -5.57
C ASN A 335 11.01 34.86 -6.90
N LEU A 336 12.31 34.55 -6.99
CA LEU A 336 12.94 33.99 -8.20
C LEU A 336 12.33 32.63 -8.61
N TYR A 337 11.77 31.88 -7.66
CA TYR A 337 11.05 30.63 -7.95
C TYR A 337 9.78 30.81 -8.80
N LEU A 338 9.29 32.04 -8.99
CA LEU A 338 8.19 32.36 -9.90
C LEU A 338 8.64 32.65 -11.33
N ALA A 339 9.95 32.52 -11.62
CA ALA A 339 10.48 32.85 -12.94
C ALA A 339 10.05 31.85 -14.02
N ALA A 340 9.50 32.39 -15.12
CA ALA A 340 9.19 31.60 -16.31
C ALA A 340 10.47 31.29 -17.10
N GLN A 341 10.53 30.13 -17.75
CA GLN A 341 11.64 29.80 -18.65
C GLN A 341 11.64 30.76 -19.84
N ALA A 342 12.82 31.25 -20.22
CA ALA A 342 12.98 32.10 -21.40
C ALA A 342 12.60 31.35 -22.68
N ASP A 343 11.74 31.95 -23.49
CA ASP A 343 11.51 31.57 -24.86
C ASP A 343 12.55 32.26 -25.74
N LYS A 344 13.38 31.43 -26.41
CA LYS A 344 14.52 31.90 -27.21
C LYS A 344 14.10 32.71 -28.44
N ALA A 345 12.82 32.69 -28.83
CA ALA A 345 12.30 33.55 -29.90
C ALA A 345 12.17 35.03 -29.47
N ASN A 346 12.11 35.30 -28.16
CA ASN A 346 11.87 36.63 -27.62
C ASN A 346 13.16 37.37 -27.22
N THR A 347 13.04 38.69 -27.05
CA THR A 347 14.06 39.55 -26.45
C THR A 347 13.56 40.03 -25.09
N TYR A 348 14.45 40.02 -24.09
CA TYR A 348 14.11 40.32 -22.71
C TYR A 348 14.95 41.48 -22.18
N ASP A 349 14.26 42.59 -21.88
CA ASP A 349 14.86 43.81 -21.33
C ASP A 349 14.59 43.94 -19.84
N GLY A 350 15.65 44.13 -19.06
CA GLY A 350 15.54 44.41 -17.64
C GLY A 350 16.74 43.99 -16.80
N VAL A 351 16.54 44.05 -15.49
CA VAL A 351 17.62 43.95 -14.50
C VAL A 351 17.91 42.49 -14.17
N VAL A 352 19.17 42.08 -14.25
CA VAL A 352 19.62 40.77 -13.78
C VAL A 352 19.62 40.75 -12.27
N MET A 353 18.80 39.88 -11.69
CA MET A 353 18.57 39.79 -10.25
C MET A 353 19.58 38.86 -9.58
N HIS A 354 19.92 37.75 -10.24
CA HIS A 354 20.83 36.74 -9.75
C HIS A 354 21.26 35.78 -10.88
N SER A 355 22.50 35.31 -10.83
CA SER A 355 22.94 34.14 -11.60
C SER A 355 23.49 33.07 -10.66
N ASP A 356 23.09 31.82 -10.86
CA ASP A 356 23.66 30.64 -10.19
C ASP A 356 24.34 29.71 -11.22
N LYS A 357 24.59 28.45 -10.83
CA LYS A 357 25.28 27.47 -11.68
C LYS A 357 24.43 26.99 -12.85
N ASP A 358 23.10 27.07 -12.73
CA ASP A 358 22.15 26.48 -13.67
C ASP A 358 21.41 27.58 -14.46
N TYR A 359 21.14 28.73 -13.84
CA TYR A 359 20.31 29.79 -14.44
C TYR A 359 20.82 31.22 -14.21
N VAL A 360 20.44 32.11 -15.14
CA VAL A 360 20.47 33.58 -15.00
C VAL A 360 19.03 34.07 -14.85
N TYR A 361 18.73 34.80 -13.78
CA TYR A 361 17.41 35.34 -13.48
C TYR A 361 17.35 36.83 -13.78
N GLN A 362 16.44 37.22 -14.67
CA GLN A 362 16.20 38.59 -15.08
C GLN A 362 14.78 39.02 -14.67
N ARG A 363 14.65 40.25 -14.16
CA ARG A 363 13.34 40.86 -13.94
C ARG A 363 12.95 41.67 -15.18
N VAL A 364 11.86 41.26 -15.81
CA VAL A 364 11.32 41.90 -17.02
C VAL A 364 9.95 42.48 -16.66
N GLY A 365 9.86 43.81 -16.59
CA GLY A 365 8.69 44.51 -16.06
C GLY A 365 8.34 44.11 -14.62
N LYS A 366 7.15 43.51 -14.43
CA LYS A 366 6.69 42.98 -13.13
C LYS A 366 6.98 41.49 -12.95
N GLY A 367 7.40 40.77 -14.00
CA GLY A 367 7.66 39.34 -13.99
C GLY A 367 9.14 38.98 -13.88
N TYR A 368 9.42 37.68 -13.81
CA TYR A 368 10.76 37.13 -13.75
C TYR A 368 10.94 36.10 -14.86
N ILE A 369 12.09 36.15 -15.53
CA ILE A 369 12.49 35.20 -16.56
C ILE A 369 13.79 34.53 -16.11
N LYS A 370 13.87 33.22 -16.28
CA LYS A 370 15.10 32.45 -16.08
C LYS A 370 15.63 31.96 -17.43
N HIS A 371 16.94 32.12 -17.60
CA HIS A 371 17.68 31.75 -18.79
C HIS A 371 18.68 30.66 -18.42
N ASP A 372 18.89 29.67 -19.27
CA ASP A 372 19.88 28.61 -19.01
C ASP A 372 21.28 29.24 -18.93
N ARG A 373 22.00 29.00 -17.83
CA ARG A 373 23.35 29.54 -17.61
C ARG A 373 24.32 29.08 -18.69
N SER A 374 24.13 27.88 -19.22
CA SER A 374 24.94 27.29 -20.30
C SER A 374 24.83 28.05 -21.63
N SER A 375 23.78 28.86 -21.82
CA SER A 375 23.64 29.71 -23.00
C SER A 375 24.54 30.95 -22.99
N PHE A 376 25.22 31.27 -21.89
CA PHE A 376 26.03 32.48 -21.76
C PHE A 376 27.52 32.16 -21.68
N ASP A 377 28.31 32.72 -22.59
CA ASP A 377 29.77 32.67 -22.51
C ASP A 377 30.28 33.38 -21.24
N LYS A 378 29.69 34.54 -20.94
CA LYS A 378 29.90 35.28 -19.70
C LYS A 378 28.58 35.79 -19.16
N THR A 379 28.32 35.56 -17.88
CA THR A 379 27.10 36.05 -17.24
C THR A 379 27.15 37.56 -17.01
N PRO A 380 26.02 38.27 -17.20
CA PRO A 380 25.90 39.65 -16.76
C PRO A 380 26.09 39.77 -15.24
N GLY A 381 26.53 40.95 -14.80
CA GLY A 381 26.66 41.23 -13.37
C GLY A 381 25.30 41.36 -12.69
N ASN A 382 25.20 40.90 -11.44
CA ASN A 382 23.97 41.13 -10.66
C ASN A 382 23.70 42.64 -10.56
N GLY A 383 22.47 43.06 -10.86
CA GLY A 383 22.04 44.45 -10.89
C GLY A 383 22.24 45.17 -12.23
N SER A 384 22.87 44.54 -13.23
CA SER A 384 22.99 45.13 -14.56
C SER A 384 21.65 45.14 -15.29
N ASP A 385 21.31 46.28 -15.90
CA ASP A 385 20.17 46.41 -16.79
C ASP A 385 20.60 46.09 -18.23
N VAL A 386 20.09 44.99 -18.78
CA VAL A 386 20.56 44.40 -20.03
C VAL A 386 19.40 43.94 -20.90
N SER A 387 19.65 43.86 -22.21
CA SER A 387 18.80 43.18 -23.17
C SER A 387 19.41 41.82 -23.48
N ILE A 388 18.62 40.74 -23.34
CA ILE A 388 19.04 39.36 -23.63
C ILE A 388 18.24 38.86 -24.82
N LYS A 389 18.94 38.51 -25.91
CA LYS A 389 18.39 37.88 -27.11
C LYS A 389 19.19 36.63 -27.45
N TYR A 390 18.59 35.68 -28.17
CA TYR A 390 19.26 34.44 -28.56
C TYR A 390 19.62 34.41 -30.04
N ASN A 391 20.79 33.84 -30.34
CA ASN A 391 21.17 33.36 -31.67
C ASN A 391 21.41 31.85 -31.56
N GLY A 392 20.43 31.06 -32.01
CA GLY A 392 20.39 29.63 -31.72
C GLY A 392 20.31 29.37 -30.21
N ASN A 393 21.30 28.66 -29.66
CA ASN A 393 21.38 28.38 -28.22
C ASN A 393 22.24 29.37 -27.42
N THR A 394 22.88 30.32 -28.09
CA THR A 394 23.79 31.29 -27.46
C THR A 394 23.04 32.58 -27.16
N ALA A 395 23.15 33.06 -25.92
CA ALA A 395 22.59 34.33 -25.47
C ALA A 395 23.55 35.48 -25.81
N ILE A 396 23.04 36.48 -26.53
CA ILE A 396 23.70 37.73 -26.85
C ILE A 396 23.18 38.80 -25.89
N ILE A 397 24.11 39.45 -25.18
CA ILE A 397 23.81 40.47 -24.19
C ILE A 397 24.17 41.84 -24.77
N SER A 398 23.26 42.80 -24.69
CA SER A 398 23.52 44.21 -24.98
C SER A 398 23.01 45.10 -23.84
N ALA A 399 23.41 46.37 -23.82
CA ALA A 399 22.85 47.33 -22.87
C ALA A 399 21.35 47.53 -23.16
N SER A 400 20.49 47.50 -22.14
CA SER A 400 19.06 47.72 -22.36
C SER A 400 18.81 49.14 -22.89
N SER A 401 17.94 49.27 -23.89
CA SER A 401 17.63 50.53 -24.58
C SER A 401 16.59 51.39 -23.85
N ILE A 402 16.06 50.94 -22.69
CA ILE A 402 15.03 51.67 -21.95
C ILE A 402 15.66 52.83 -21.14
N LYS A 403 15.87 53.97 -21.80
CA LYS A 403 15.96 55.26 -21.12
C LYS A 403 14.58 55.66 -20.59
N GLN A 404 14.58 56.13 -19.34
CA GLN A 404 13.47 56.73 -18.60
C GLN A 404 12.48 57.54 -19.46
N GLY A 405 11.21 57.13 -19.51
CA GLY A 405 10.11 58.05 -19.71
C GLY A 405 9.95 58.92 -18.46
N ARG A 406 10.53 60.12 -18.47
CA ARG A 406 10.21 61.18 -17.51
C ARG A 406 8.78 61.64 -17.78
N GLY A 407 7.83 61.26 -16.93
CA GLY A 407 6.60 62.01 -16.75
C GLY A 407 6.91 63.29 -15.98
N LEU A 408 7.01 64.41 -16.68
CA LEU A 408 6.89 65.75 -16.10
C LEU A 408 5.42 65.95 -15.73
N SER A 409 5.11 66.01 -14.43
CA SER A 409 3.88 66.62 -13.95
C SER A 409 4.05 68.14 -13.97
N ARG A 410 3.19 68.83 -14.71
CA ARG A 410 2.71 70.16 -14.36
C ARG A 410 1.22 70.06 -14.15
#